data_AF-A0A7J2LX72-F1
#
_entry.id   AF-A0A7J2LX72-F1
#
_cell.length_a   1.000
_cell.length_b   1.000
_cell.length_c   1.000
_cell.angle_alpha   90.00
_cell.angle_beta   90.00
_cell.angle_gamma   90.00
#
_symmetry.space_group_name_H-M   'P 1'
#
loop_
_entity.id
_entity.type
_entity.pdbx_description
1 polymer ?
#
loop_
_entity_poly.entity_id
_entity_poly.type
_entity_poly.pdbx_seq_one_letter_code
_entity_poly.pdbx_strand_id
1 'polypeptide(L)'
;MPRARVSIERAVITQGEPIVGRVEDERVYVVFSVWLASLLLTKEQTVPSARKLYSDSFWLGPGRFEIRYPPNLPPTISTRAHKVRWTLTFGVPRLGGRVLFPKSIVRIKVFPKQPEGLPKDSGWILLDKTRYHPGDEILGKLRIGDVKPEDVTVELSVREWLEIDGDRREYTWTLAAGDSGLLEGEPGIRVELPSDPTVPKDLFFFYPYTFSAEVAGLRFGTETFLVVMTPDGVKELKLPISPRPPRFERIERKPGPPLW
;
A
#
# COMPACT_ATOMS: atom_id res chain seq x y z
N MET A 1 -14.04 25.25 29.47
CA MET A 1 -14.92 24.26 28.80
C MET A 1 -14.08 23.01 28.56
N PRO A 2 -14.55 21.81 28.95
CA PRO A 2 -13.90 20.57 28.55
C PRO A 2 -13.86 20.52 27.02
N ARG A 3 -12.71 20.15 26.46
CA ARG A 3 -12.58 19.86 25.03
C ARG A 3 -12.65 18.35 24.91
N ALA A 4 -13.60 17.81 24.14
CA ALA A 4 -13.54 16.41 23.74
C ALA A 4 -12.12 16.04 23.30
N ARG A 5 -11.52 15.06 23.97
CA ARG A 5 -10.22 14.52 23.61
C ARG A 5 -10.42 13.15 23.00
N VAL A 6 -9.78 12.93 21.86
CA VAL A 6 -9.81 11.65 21.16
C VAL A 6 -8.38 11.20 20.93
N SER A 7 -8.10 9.96 21.28
CA SER A 7 -6.83 9.29 21.01
C SER A 7 -7.08 8.02 20.21
N ILE A 8 -6.25 7.76 19.19
CA ILE A 8 -6.22 6.49 18.47
C ILE A 8 -5.08 5.66 19.04
N GLU A 9 -5.30 4.37 19.29
CA GLU A 9 -4.27 3.47 19.85
C GLU A 9 -3.11 3.29 18.86
N ARG A 10 -3.39 3.22 17.56
CA ARG A 10 -2.40 3.07 16.48
C ARG A 10 -2.76 3.92 15.27
N ALA A 11 -1.86 4.80 14.86
CA ALA A 11 -2.01 5.56 13.60
C ALA A 11 -1.68 4.73 12.35
N VAL A 12 -1.03 3.58 12.54
CA VAL A 12 -0.67 2.62 11.49
C VAL A 12 -1.30 1.27 11.81
N ILE A 13 -2.06 0.72 10.87
CA ILE A 13 -2.74 -0.57 10.99
C ILE A 13 -2.53 -1.40 9.72
N THR A 14 -2.84 -2.69 9.77
CA THR A 14 -2.93 -3.57 8.61
C THR A 14 -4.37 -3.63 8.11
N GLN A 15 -4.56 -3.69 6.79
CA GLN A 15 -5.88 -3.79 6.19
C GLN A 15 -6.69 -4.96 6.77
N GLY A 16 -7.84 -4.64 7.36
CA GLY A 16 -8.72 -5.59 8.04
C GLY A 16 -8.66 -5.51 9.58
N GLU A 17 -7.63 -4.87 10.14
CA GLU A 17 -7.61 -4.58 11.57
C GLU A 17 -8.56 -3.40 11.88
N PRO A 18 -9.37 -3.46 12.94
CA PRO A 18 -10.24 -2.36 13.28
C PRO A 18 -9.44 -1.13 13.72
N ILE A 19 -10.02 0.06 13.53
CA ILE A 19 -9.48 1.29 14.11
C ILE A 19 -9.95 1.36 15.56
N VAL A 20 -9.00 1.38 16.50
CA VAL A 20 -9.29 1.41 17.93
C VAL A 20 -8.83 2.72 18.54
N GLY A 21 -9.64 3.28 19.42
CA GLY A 21 -9.29 4.48 20.16
C GLY A 21 -10.10 4.66 21.43
N ARG A 22 -9.98 5.85 22.01
CA ARG A 22 -10.71 6.28 23.20
C ARG A 22 -11.18 7.71 23.03
N VAL A 23 -12.40 7.97 23.50
CA VAL A 23 -12.96 9.32 23.67
C VAL A 23 -12.98 9.63 25.16
N GLU A 24 -12.52 10.83 25.52
CA GLU A 24 -12.60 11.38 26.86
C GLU A 24 -13.69 12.46 26.94
N ASP A 25 -14.24 12.62 28.15
CA ASP A 25 -15.13 13.71 28.58
C ASP A 25 -16.54 13.71 27.95
N GLU A 26 -16.68 13.82 26.62
CA GLU A 26 -17.98 14.01 25.96
C GLU A 26 -18.15 13.17 24.68
N ARG A 27 -19.40 13.02 24.22
CA ARG A 27 -19.73 12.28 23.00
C ARG A 27 -19.21 13.03 21.75
N VAL A 28 -18.53 12.31 20.86
CA VAL A 28 -17.95 12.87 19.63
C VAL A 28 -18.60 12.24 18.41
N TYR A 29 -18.88 13.04 17.40
CA TYR A 29 -19.24 12.57 16.07
C TYR A 29 -17.98 12.39 15.23
N VAL A 30 -17.87 11.24 14.57
CA VAL A 30 -16.74 10.92 13.69
C VAL A 30 -17.25 10.56 12.30
N VAL A 31 -16.56 11.07 11.27
CA VAL A 31 -16.73 10.64 9.89
C VAL A 31 -15.46 9.92 9.45
N PHE A 32 -15.59 8.65 9.10
CA PHE A 32 -14.53 7.87 8.48
C PHE A 32 -14.71 7.94 6.97
N SER A 33 -13.64 8.24 6.22
CA SER A 33 -13.68 8.26 4.76
C SER A 33 -12.40 7.72 4.13
N VAL A 34 -12.56 7.07 2.98
CA VAL A 34 -11.48 6.61 2.11
C VAL A 34 -11.62 7.25 0.75
N TRP A 35 -10.53 7.83 0.27
CA TRP A 35 -10.47 8.55 -1.00
C TRP A 35 -9.38 7.95 -1.89
N LEU A 36 -9.69 7.82 -3.18
CA LEU A 36 -8.74 7.53 -4.24
C LEU A 36 -8.57 8.79 -5.08
N ALA A 37 -7.34 9.21 -5.32
CA ALA A 37 -6.99 10.07 -6.44
C ALA A 37 -6.19 9.23 -7.43
N SER A 38 -6.53 9.30 -8.72
CA SER A 38 -5.86 8.50 -9.74
C SER A 38 -5.83 9.17 -11.10
N LEU A 39 -4.72 9.01 -11.81
CA LEU A 39 -4.59 9.37 -13.23
C LEU A 39 -5.44 8.45 -14.13
N LEU A 40 -5.81 7.25 -13.65
CA LEU A 40 -6.53 6.25 -14.42
C LEU A 40 -8.06 6.37 -14.31
N LEU A 41 -8.59 7.30 -13.51
CA LEU A 41 -10.05 7.43 -13.31
C LEU A 41 -10.80 7.94 -14.54
N THR A 42 -10.14 8.70 -15.41
CA THR A 42 -10.71 9.22 -16.66
C THR A 42 -9.75 8.99 -17.82
N LYS A 43 -10.28 8.70 -19.02
CA LYS A 43 -9.45 8.65 -20.23
C LYS A 43 -8.81 10.04 -20.45
N GLU A 44 -7.54 10.07 -20.84
CA GLU A 44 -6.84 11.27 -21.37
C GLU A 44 -6.46 12.38 -20.37
N GLN A 45 -6.61 12.20 -19.06
CA GLN A 45 -6.19 13.23 -18.10
C GLN A 45 -4.71 13.15 -17.70
N THR A 46 -4.03 14.29 -17.73
CA THR A 46 -2.69 14.49 -17.14
C THR A 46 -2.73 14.83 -15.65
N VAL A 47 -3.92 15.17 -15.13
CA VAL A 47 -4.15 15.54 -13.73
C VAL A 47 -5.00 14.47 -13.04
N PRO A 48 -4.64 13.99 -11.83
CA PRO A 48 -5.42 12.97 -11.15
C PRO A 48 -6.83 13.45 -10.78
N SER A 49 -7.84 12.67 -11.14
CA SER A 49 -9.20 12.84 -10.64
C SER A 49 -9.33 12.18 -9.26
N ALA A 50 -10.26 12.64 -8.42
CA ALA A 50 -10.48 12.08 -7.08
C ALA A 50 -11.91 11.56 -6.90
N ARG A 51 -12.03 10.39 -6.29
CA ARG A 51 -13.29 9.72 -5.96
C ARG A 51 -13.27 9.24 -4.51
N LYS A 52 -14.37 9.50 -3.80
CA LYS A 52 -14.62 8.91 -2.49
C LYS A 52 -15.00 7.44 -2.70
N LEU A 53 -14.19 6.53 -2.15
CA LEU A 53 -14.44 5.09 -2.23
C LEU A 53 -15.40 4.62 -1.14
N TYR A 54 -15.31 5.22 0.04
CA TYR A 54 -16.10 4.83 1.19
C TYR A 54 -16.28 5.98 2.16
N SER A 55 -17.42 6.02 2.84
CA SER A 55 -17.66 6.91 3.97
C SER A 55 -18.69 6.31 4.89
N ASP A 56 -18.43 6.43 6.19
CA ASP A 56 -19.36 6.06 7.24
C ASP A 56 -19.23 7.05 8.40
N SER A 57 -20.25 7.13 9.25
CA SER A 57 -20.27 8.06 10.36
C SER A 57 -20.79 7.44 11.63
N PHE A 58 -20.15 7.78 12.74
CA PHE A 58 -20.40 7.15 14.02
C PHE A 58 -20.53 8.21 15.10
N TRP A 59 -21.30 7.85 16.11
CA TRP A 59 -21.35 8.58 17.35
C TRP A 59 -20.60 7.79 18.42
N LEU A 60 -19.50 8.35 18.92
CA LEU A 60 -18.64 7.72 19.90
C LEU A 60 -18.92 8.32 21.28
N GLY A 61 -19.36 7.49 22.23
CA GLY A 61 -19.48 7.89 23.62
C GLY A 61 -18.13 7.91 24.35
N PRO A 62 -18.06 8.48 25.56
CA PRO A 62 -16.87 8.35 26.41
C PRO A 62 -16.49 6.88 26.63
N GLY A 63 -15.18 6.59 26.56
CA GLY A 63 -14.65 5.23 26.68
C GLY A 63 -13.97 4.72 25.40
N ARG A 64 -13.64 3.43 25.39
CA ARG A 64 -12.98 2.76 24.25
C ARG A 64 -13.98 2.57 23.12
N PHE A 65 -13.54 2.79 21.89
CA PHE A 65 -14.31 2.50 20.69
C PHE A 65 -13.54 1.62 19.70
N GLU A 66 -14.29 1.00 18.81
CA GLU A 66 -13.79 0.19 17.71
C GLU A 66 -14.59 0.51 16.44
N ILE A 67 -13.91 0.98 15.40
CA ILE A 67 -14.51 1.22 14.08
C ILE A 67 -14.10 0.07 13.17
N ARG A 68 -15.08 -0.74 12.78
CA ARG A 68 -14.94 -1.78 11.75
C ARG A 68 -15.34 -1.21 10.40
N TYR A 69 -14.70 -1.72 9.36
CA TYR A 69 -14.89 -1.25 7.99
C TYR A 69 -14.80 -2.43 7.01
N PRO A 70 -15.30 -2.29 5.77
CA PRO A 70 -15.26 -3.36 4.79
C PRO A 70 -13.83 -3.89 4.54
N PRO A 71 -13.61 -5.21 4.55
CA PRO A 71 -12.25 -5.79 4.50
C PRO A 71 -11.55 -5.63 3.14
N ASN A 72 -12.29 -5.25 2.10
CA ASN A 72 -11.87 -4.98 0.73
C ASN A 72 -11.43 -3.53 0.50
N LEU A 73 -11.51 -2.64 1.50
CA LEU A 73 -11.00 -1.28 1.35
C LEU A 73 -9.48 -1.29 1.09
N PRO A 74 -8.99 -0.46 0.16
CA PRO A 74 -7.58 -0.44 -0.25
C PRO A 74 -6.62 0.02 0.86
N PRO A 75 -5.34 -0.37 0.81
CA PRO A 75 -4.31 0.18 1.68
C PRO A 75 -4.07 1.68 1.43
N THR A 76 -3.31 2.33 2.31
CA THR A 76 -2.91 3.73 2.14
C THR A 76 -1.63 3.81 1.30
N ILE A 77 -1.71 4.30 0.07
CA ILE A 77 -0.58 4.34 -0.86
C ILE A 77 -0.47 5.69 -1.56
N SER A 78 0.71 5.96 -2.10
CA SER A 78 0.98 7.04 -3.04
C SER A 78 2.00 6.55 -4.06
N THR A 79 1.51 5.93 -5.13
CA THR A 79 2.28 5.43 -6.28
C THR A 79 2.21 6.43 -7.43
N ARG A 80 2.68 6.08 -8.64
CA ARG A 80 2.73 7.03 -9.77
C ARG A 80 1.33 7.36 -10.30
N ALA A 81 0.44 6.38 -10.35
CA ALA A 81 -0.92 6.54 -10.87
C ALA A 81 -1.98 6.64 -9.77
N HIS A 82 -1.74 6.11 -8.56
CA HIS A 82 -2.74 6.02 -7.49
C HIS A 82 -2.31 6.70 -6.18
N LYS A 83 -3.26 7.35 -5.52
CA LYS A 83 -3.13 7.86 -4.17
C LYS A 83 -4.37 7.54 -3.35
N VAL A 84 -4.22 6.69 -2.34
CA VAL A 84 -5.31 6.27 -1.46
C VAL A 84 -5.11 6.85 -0.08
N ARG A 85 -6.12 7.56 0.43
CA ARG A 85 -6.08 8.23 1.73
C ARG A 85 -7.23 7.77 2.62
N TRP A 86 -6.89 7.39 3.85
CA TRP A 86 -7.85 7.13 4.92
C TRP A 86 -7.90 8.32 5.89
N THR A 87 -9.09 8.70 6.33
CA THR A 87 -9.25 9.89 7.17
C THR A 87 -10.40 9.72 8.17
N LEU A 88 -10.12 10.03 9.43
CA LEU A 88 -11.13 10.22 10.48
C LEU A 88 -11.26 11.72 10.76
N THR A 89 -12.47 12.24 10.66
CA THR A 89 -12.80 13.63 11.00
C THR A 89 -13.66 13.64 12.24
N PHE A 90 -13.15 14.20 13.33
CA PHE A 90 -13.85 14.29 14.62
C PHE A 90 -14.46 15.68 14.83
N GLY A 91 -15.61 15.71 15.50
CA GLY A 91 -16.25 16.95 15.94
C GLY A 91 -17.34 16.75 17.00
N VAL A 92 -17.64 17.81 17.77
CA VAL A 92 -18.76 17.91 18.75
C VAL A 92 -19.87 18.88 18.29
N PRO A 93 -21.11 18.45 17.99
CA PRO A 93 -21.99 19.32 17.19
C PRO A 93 -22.50 20.46 18.04
N ARG A 94 -22.64 21.65 17.45
CA ARG A 94 -23.16 22.83 18.14
C ARG A 94 -24.38 23.36 17.39
N LEU A 95 -25.45 23.63 18.15
CA LEU A 95 -26.72 24.26 17.74
C LEU A 95 -27.47 23.61 16.56
N GLY A 96 -28.58 22.91 16.89
CA GLY A 96 -29.70 22.69 15.97
C GLY A 96 -29.42 21.82 14.74
N GLY A 97 -28.42 20.95 14.77
CA GLY A 97 -28.15 19.98 13.70
C GLY A 97 -27.26 20.48 12.56
N ARG A 98 -26.80 21.74 12.58
CA ARG A 98 -25.74 22.19 11.66
C ARG A 98 -24.37 21.82 12.20
N VAL A 99 -23.67 20.99 11.43
CA VAL A 99 -22.31 20.50 11.67
C VAL A 99 -21.29 21.65 11.58
N LEU A 100 -21.17 22.44 12.65
CA LEU A 100 -20.14 23.46 12.86
C LEU A 100 -19.20 23.01 13.98
N PHE A 101 -18.22 22.17 13.63
CA PHE A 101 -17.24 21.62 14.58
C PHE A 101 -15.88 22.33 14.47
N PRO A 102 -15.12 22.53 15.57
CA PRO A 102 -13.67 22.47 15.46
C PRO A 102 -13.30 21.07 14.95
N LYS A 103 -12.75 20.99 13.73
CA LYS A 103 -12.46 19.72 13.06
C LYS A 103 -11.05 19.27 13.44
N SER A 104 -10.95 18.11 14.10
CA SER A 104 -9.69 17.39 14.22
C SER A 104 -9.66 16.28 13.17
N ILE A 105 -8.62 16.27 12.35
CA ILE A 105 -8.45 15.29 11.29
C ILE A 105 -7.29 14.38 11.66
N VAL A 106 -7.56 13.08 11.74
CA VAL A 106 -6.54 12.04 11.90
C VAL A 106 -6.43 11.27 10.60
N ARG A 107 -5.20 11.11 10.12
CA ARG A 107 -4.87 10.26 8.98
C ARG A 107 -4.45 8.90 9.51
N ILE A 108 -5.04 7.84 8.95
CA ILE A 108 -4.70 6.46 9.27
C ILE A 108 -3.86 5.92 8.13
N LYS A 109 -2.73 5.33 8.44
CA LYS A 109 -1.87 4.64 7.48
C LYS A 109 -2.19 3.15 7.52
N VAL A 110 -2.59 2.59 6.38
CA VAL A 110 -3.03 1.19 6.29
C VAL A 110 -2.07 0.39 5.42
N PHE A 111 -1.38 -0.59 6.00
CA PHE A 111 -0.56 -1.53 5.25
C PHE A 111 -1.45 -2.42 4.36
N PRO A 112 -1.00 -2.77 3.14
CA PRO A 112 -1.64 -3.82 2.36
C PRO A 112 -1.61 -5.13 3.15
N LYS A 113 -2.62 -5.97 2.91
CA LYS A 113 -2.53 -7.37 3.32
C LYS A 113 -1.31 -8.01 2.69
N GLN A 114 -0.76 -9.02 3.36
CA GLN A 114 0.32 -9.80 2.79
C GLN A 114 -0.19 -10.54 1.53
N PRO A 115 0.40 -10.30 0.35
CA PRO A 115 0.02 -11.03 -0.85
C PRO A 115 0.39 -12.51 -0.72
N GLU A 116 -0.37 -13.40 -1.37
CA GLU A 116 0.00 -14.81 -1.44
C GLU A 116 1.40 -14.97 -2.06
N GLY A 117 2.17 -15.94 -1.56
CA GLY A 117 3.47 -16.24 -2.15
C GLY A 117 3.31 -16.94 -3.50
N LEU A 118 4.29 -16.80 -4.39
CA LEU A 118 4.33 -17.57 -5.62
C LEU A 118 5.13 -18.88 -5.45
N PRO A 119 4.89 -19.90 -6.28
CA PRO A 119 5.80 -21.05 -6.38
C PRO A 119 7.21 -20.58 -6.75
N LYS A 120 8.24 -21.17 -6.13
CA LYS A 120 9.63 -20.85 -6.50
C LYS A 120 9.95 -21.26 -7.93
N ASP A 121 9.37 -22.35 -8.39
CA ASP A 121 9.57 -22.88 -9.74
C ASP A 121 8.36 -22.51 -10.61
N SER A 122 8.59 -21.69 -11.62
CA SER A 122 7.59 -21.29 -12.62
C SER A 122 7.78 -22.04 -13.95
N GLY A 123 8.52 -23.15 -13.95
CA GLY A 123 8.89 -23.95 -15.10
C GLY A 123 10.11 -23.41 -15.84
N TRP A 124 10.14 -22.11 -16.12
CA TRP A 124 11.22 -21.43 -16.88
C TRP A 124 12.21 -20.65 -16.02
N ILE A 125 11.89 -20.45 -14.73
CA ILE A 125 12.76 -19.78 -13.76
C ILE A 125 12.55 -20.40 -12.38
N LEU A 126 13.65 -20.59 -11.66
CA LEU A 126 13.68 -21.02 -10.26
C LEU A 126 14.17 -19.85 -9.40
N LEU A 127 13.27 -19.31 -8.58
CA LEU A 127 13.53 -18.17 -7.69
C LEU A 127 14.07 -18.60 -6.32
N ASP A 128 14.83 -17.73 -5.67
CA ASP A 128 15.32 -17.93 -4.31
C ASP A 128 14.22 -17.85 -3.25
N LYS A 129 13.21 -16.99 -3.47
CA LYS A 129 12.09 -16.74 -2.53
C LYS A 129 10.73 -16.83 -3.22
N THR A 130 9.70 -17.03 -2.39
CA THR A 130 8.28 -17.04 -2.80
C THR A 130 7.62 -15.67 -2.63
N ARG A 131 8.30 -14.73 -1.98
CA ARG A 131 7.83 -13.36 -1.70
C ARG A 131 9.02 -12.47 -1.45
N TYR A 132 8.89 -11.22 -1.87
CA TYR A 132 9.95 -10.25 -1.76
C TYR A 132 9.50 -9.00 -1.00
N HIS A 133 10.47 -8.36 -0.39
CA HIS A 133 10.33 -7.12 0.35
C HIS A 133 11.20 -6.03 -0.27
N PRO A 134 10.88 -4.74 -0.07
CA PRO A 134 11.77 -3.65 -0.44
C PRO A 134 13.18 -3.86 0.12
N GLY A 135 14.21 -3.61 -0.69
CA GLY A 135 15.61 -3.86 -0.35
C GLY A 135 16.05 -5.32 -0.42
N ASP A 136 15.19 -6.25 -0.84
CA ASP A 136 15.63 -7.62 -1.11
C ASP A 136 16.36 -7.70 -2.46
N GLU A 137 17.34 -8.59 -2.54
CA GLU A 137 17.84 -9.10 -3.80
C GLU A 137 16.93 -10.26 -4.28
N ILE A 138 16.56 -10.22 -5.56
CA ILE A 138 15.89 -11.30 -6.27
C ILE A 138 16.94 -12.09 -7.04
N LEU A 139 17.02 -13.39 -6.79
CA LEU A 139 17.88 -14.30 -7.52
C LEU A 139 17.03 -15.34 -8.24
N GLY A 140 17.30 -15.54 -9.52
CA GLY A 140 16.56 -16.50 -10.34
C GLY A 140 17.49 -17.29 -11.25
N LYS A 141 17.45 -18.62 -11.18
CA LYS A 141 18.09 -19.50 -12.17
C LYS A 141 17.16 -19.66 -13.37
N LEU A 142 17.65 -19.34 -14.56
CA LEU A 142 16.87 -19.37 -15.80
C LEU A 142 16.96 -20.73 -16.47
N ARG A 143 15.83 -21.19 -17.01
CA ARG A 143 15.71 -22.41 -17.82
C ARG A 143 15.14 -22.05 -19.19
N ILE A 144 15.92 -21.28 -19.95
CA ILE A 144 15.50 -20.64 -21.21
C ILE A 144 16.24 -21.19 -22.43
N GLY A 145 16.50 -22.50 -22.46
CA GLY A 145 17.21 -23.15 -23.57
C GLY A 145 18.68 -22.70 -23.67
N ASP A 146 19.21 -22.64 -24.89
CA ASP A 146 20.62 -22.31 -25.19
C ASP A 146 20.89 -20.79 -25.26
N VAL A 147 20.03 -19.96 -24.66
CA VAL A 147 20.20 -18.50 -24.62
C VAL A 147 21.37 -18.14 -23.71
N LYS A 148 22.33 -17.38 -24.24
CA LYS A 148 23.47 -16.89 -23.48
C LYS A 148 23.05 -15.78 -22.52
N PRO A 149 23.64 -15.69 -21.31
CA PRO A 149 23.29 -14.66 -20.34
C PRO A 149 23.39 -13.23 -20.90
N GLU A 150 24.40 -12.94 -21.72
CA GLU A 150 24.59 -11.62 -22.34
C GLU A 150 23.46 -11.18 -23.29
N ASP A 151 22.68 -12.12 -23.81
CA ASP A 151 21.53 -11.87 -24.68
C ASP A 151 20.22 -11.71 -23.88
N VAL A 152 20.29 -11.79 -22.55
CA VAL A 152 19.15 -11.64 -21.64
C VAL A 152 19.13 -10.24 -21.05
N THR A 153 17.99 -9.55 -21.19
CA THR A 153 17.73 -8.31 -20.45
C THR A 153 16.69 -8.55 -19.38
N VAL A 154 16.90 -8.01 -18.19
CA VAL A 154 15.98 -8.15 -17.05
C VAL A 154 15.59 -6.81 -16.49
N GLU A 155 14.32 -6.65 -16.18
CA GLU A 155 13.83 -5.52 -15.39
C GLU A 155 12.68 -5.90 -14.47
N LEU A 156 12.45 -5.07 -13.46
CA LEU A 156 11.22 -5.06 -12.70
C LEU A 156 10.30 -3.99 -13.25
N SER A 157 9.13 -4.42 -13.72
CA SER A 157 8.10 -3.54 -14.24
C SER A 157 6.92 -3.48 -13.27
N VAL A 158 6.48 -2.29 -12.90
CA VAL A 158 5.31 -2.07 -12.05
C VAL A 158 4.14 -1.71 -12.94
N ARG A 159 3.02 -2.39 -12.75
CA ARG A 159 1.74 -2.12 -13.39
C ARG A 159 0.76 -1.62 -12.35
N GLU A 160 0.36 -0.37 -12.48
CA GLU A 160 -0.76 0.20 -11.75
C GLU A 160 -1.99 0.16 -12.65
N TRP A 161 -3.08 -0.41 -12.18
CA TRP A 161 -4.26 -0.63 -13.02
C TRP A 161 -5.54 -0.19 -12.32
N LEU A 162 -6.56 0.14 -13.11
CA LEU A 162 -7.90 0.48 -12.67
C LEU A 162 -8.92 0.02 -13.71
N GLU A 163 -10.00 -0.58 -13.25
CA GLU A 163 -11.15 -1.03 -14.02
C GLU A 163 -12.41 -0.35 -13.48
N ILE A 164 -13.14 0.30 -14.39
CA ILE A 164 -14.39 1.00 -14.12
C ILE A 164 -15.33 0.78 -15.30
N ASP A 165 -16.58 0.40 -15.03
CA ASP A 165 -17.60 0.20 -16.07
C ASP A 165 -17.16 -0.73 -17.22
N GLY A 166 -16.35 -1.76 -16.90
CA GLY A 166 -15.80 -2.73 -17.86
C GLY A 166 -14.56 -2.24 -18.65
N ASP A 167 -14.13 -0.99 -18.46
CA ASP A 167 -12.96 -0.41 -19.11
C ASP A 167 -11.75 -0.50 -18.18
N ARG A 168 -10.75 -1.29 -18.58
CA ARG A 168 -9.49 -1.48 -17.84
C ARG A 168 -8.40 -0.57 -18.40
N ARG A 169 -7.74 0.15 -17.50
CA ARG A 169 -6.66 1.09 -17.81
C ARG A 169 -5.45 0.77 -16.97
N GLU A 170 -4.27 0.96 -17.54
CA GLU A 170 -3.01 0.56 -16.93
C GLU A 170 -1.96 1.66 -17.12
N TYR A 171 -1.07 1.80 -16.14
CA TYR A 171 0.11 2.64 -16.18
C TYR A 171 1.30 1.77 -15.76
N THR A 172 2.23 1.57 -16.68
CA THR A 172 3.39 0.69 -16.51
C THR A 172 4.68 1.50 -16.46
N TRP A 173 5.59 1.14 -15.56
CA TRP A 173 6.88 1.80 -15.40
C TRP A 173 7.93 0.87 -14.82
N THR A 174 9.18 1.05 -15.25
CA THR A 174 10.33 0.29 -14.72
C THR A 174 10.68 0.76 -13.31
N LEU A 175 10.68 -0.17 -12.36
CA LEU A 175 11.06 0.03 -10.96
C LEU A 175 12.57 -0.10 -10.76
N ALA A 176 13.18 -1.12 -11.38
CA ALA A 176 14.62 -1.37 -11.32
C ALA A 176 15.05 -2.18 -12.55
N ALA A 177 16.27 -1.95 -13.01
CA ALA A 177 16.93 -2.83 -13.97
C ALA A 177 17.58 -4.00 -13.22
N GLY A 178 17.70 -5.13 -13.90
CA GLY A 178 18.41 -6.31 -13.42
C GLY A 178 19.63 -6.64 -14.27
N ASP A 179 20.44 -7.54 -13.75
CA ASP A 179 21.58 -8.11 -14.43
C ASP A 179 21.33 -9.59 -14.76
N SER A 180 21.87 -10.04 -15.88
CA SER A 180 21.97 -11.44 -16.25
C SER A 180 23.42 -11.92 -16.12
N GLY A 181 23.61 -13.21 -15.84
CA GLY A 181 24.93 -13.79 -15.70
C GLY A 181 24.87 -15.26 -15.35
N LEU A 182 25.92 -15.75 -14.69
CA LEU A 182 25.97 -17.11 -14.15
C LEU A 182 25.71 -17.08 -12.64
N LEU A 183 24.75 -17.87 -12.19
CA LEU A 183 24.50 -18.19 -10.79
C LEU A 183 24.84 -19.67 -10.57
N GLU A 184 25.87 -19.95 -9.79
CA GLU A 184 26.34 -21.33 -9.52
C GLU A 184 26.66 -22.12 -10.81
N GLY A 185 27.14 -21.43 -11.85
CA GLY A 185 27.47 -22.03 -13.16
C GLY A 185 26.29 -22.20 -14.12
N GLU A 186 25.07 -21.85 -13.71
CA GLU A 186 23.87 -21.86 -14.56
C GLU A 186 23.47 -20.43 -14.98
N PRO A 187 22.85 -20.23 -16.16
CA PRO A 187 22.27 -18.94 -16.52
C PRO A 187 21.31 -18.45 -15.44
N GLY A 188 21.45 -17.21 -15.03
CA GLY A 188 20.67 -16.65 -13.95
C GLY A 188 20.55 -15.13 -14.02
N ILE A 189 19.74 -14.60 -13.12
CA ILE A 189 19.40 -13.20 -13.03
C ILE A 189 19.55 -12.69 -11.61
N ARG A 190 19.88 -11.42 -11.48
CA ARG A 190 19.92 -10.69 -10.23
C ARG A 190 19.18 -9.38 -10.39
N VAL A 191 18.28 -9.07 -9.47
CA VAL A 191 17.64 -7.74 -9.42
C VAL A 191 17.58 -7.24 -7.99
N GLU A 192 18.07 -6.03 -7.74
CA GLU A 192 17.94 -5.37 -6.45
C GLU A 192 16.61 -4.61 -6.39
N LEU A 193 15.74 -4.98 -5.45
CA LEU A 193 14.55 -4.18 -5.18
C LEU A 193 14.95 -2.90 -4.46
N PRO A 194 14.51 -1.72 -4.93
CA PRO A 194 14.74 -0.48 -4.22
C PRO A 194 14.24 -0.55 -2.77
N SER A 195 14.88 0.19 -1.88
CA SER A 195 14.38 0.35 -0.51
C SER A 195 13.06 1.13 -0.50
N ASP A 196 12.17 0.84 0.46
CA ASP A 196 10.97 1.66 0.66
C ASP A 196 11.38 3.03 1.21
N PRO A 197 11.14 4.14 0.48
CA PRO A 197 11.52 5.48 0.95
C PRO A 197 10.59 6.00 2.08
N THR A 198 9.55 5.23 2.43
CA THR A 198 8.57 5.62 3.44
C THR A 198 9.16 5.65 4.85
N VAL A 199 9.08 6.80 5.52
CA VAL A 199 9.46 6.96 6.93
C VAL A 199 8.25 6.91 7.87
N PRO A 200 8.43 6.64 9.19
CA PRO A 200 7.31 6.50 10.12
C PRO A 200 6.36 7.72 10.20
N LYS A 201 6.90 8.93 10.02
CA LYS A 201 6.13 10.19 10.02
C LYS A 201 5.29 10.39 8.75
N ASP A 202 5.55 9.62 7.70
CA ASP A 202 4.83 9.75 6.44
C ASP A 202 3.42 9.19 6.54
N LEU A 203 2.53 9.85 5.82
CA LEU A 203 1.09 9.57 5.83
C LEU A 203 0.69 8.52 4.79
N PHE A 204 1.61 8.14 3.90
CA PHE A 204 1.41 7.18 2.82
C PHE A 204 2.56 6.18 2.78
N PHE A 205 2.32 5.03 2.15
CA PHE A 205 3.40 4.20 1.62
C PHE A 205 3.71 4.66 0.19
N PHE A 206 4.98 4.90 -0.10
CA PHE A 206 5.46 5.36 -1.41
C PHE A 206 6.03 4.24 -2.27
N TYR A 207 5.97 3.00 -1.79
CA TYR A 207 6.45 1.82 -2.49
C TYR A 207 5.32 1.08 -3.22
N PRO A 208 5.56 0.51 -4.42
CA PRO A 208 4.55 -0.21 -5.20
C PRO A 208 4.28 -1.62 -4.65
N TYR A 209 3.75 -1.72 -3.44
CA TYR A 209 3.35 -2.99 -2.85
C TYR A 209 2.27 -3.68 -3.68
N THR A 210 2.28 -5.02 -3.69
CA THR A 210 1.23 -5.79 -4.36
C THR A 210 -0.06 -5.71 -3.57
N PHE A 211 -1.12 -5.19 -4.20
CA PHE A 211 -2.47 -5.21 -3.65
C PHE A 211 -3.51 -5.14 -4.76
N SER A 212 -4.74 -5.55 -4.43
CA SER A 212 -5.93 -5.30 -5.22
C SER A 212 -7.07 -4.89 -4.28
N ALA A 213 -7.95 -4.03 -4.77
CA ALA A 213 -9.14 -3.60 -4.07
C ALA A 213 -10.33 -3.55 -5.03
N GLU A 214 -11.49 -3.92 -4.52
CA GLU A 214 -12.77 -3.83 -5.23
C GLU A 214 -13.75 -3.09 -4.34
N VAL A 215 -14.12 -1.86 -4.70
CA VAL A 215 -14.97 -0.99 -3.87
C VAL A 215 -15.66 0.06 -4.71
N ALA A 216 -16.93 0.35 -4.41
CA ALA A 216 -17.73 1.38 -5.07
C ALA A 216 -17.79 1.27 -6.61
N GLY A 217 -17.86 0.04 -7.13
CA GLY A 217 -17.91 -0.23 -8.58
C GLY A 217 -16.57 -0.06 -9.30
N LEU A 218 -15.46 0.01 -8.55
CA LEU A 218 -14.10 0.09 -9.07
C LEU A 218 -13.30 -1.12 -8.65
N ARG A 219 -12.44 -1.61 -9.54
CA ARG A 219 -11.37 -2.57 -9.22
C ARG A 219 -10.05 -1.92 -9.56
N PHE A 220 -9.07 -1.95 -8.68
CA PHE A 220 -7.76 -1.36 -8.96
C PHE A 220 -6.68 -1.99 -8.11
N GLY A 221 -5.43 -1.81 -8.50
CA GLY A 221 -4.31 -2.40 -7.80
C GLY A 221 -2.96 -2.01 -8.36
N THR A 222 -1.94 -2.59 -7.73
CA THR A 222 -0.55 -2.51 -8.14
C THR A 222 0.04 -3.90 -8.19
N GLU A 223 0.73 -4.20 -9.26
CA GLU A 223 1.40 -5.47 -9.52
C GLU A 223 2.84 -5.19 -9.94
N THR A 224 3.76 -6.07 -9.58
CA THR A 224 5.16 -5.98 -10.01
C THR A 224 5.48 -7.25 -10.78
N PHE A 225 6.15 -7.11 -11.90
CA PHE A 225 6.53 -8.18 -12.80
C PHE A 225 8.04 -8.20 -12.91
N LEU A 226 8.62 -9.38 -12.75
CA LEU A 226 9.93 -9.68 -13.30
C LEU A 226 9.76 -9.90 -14.80
N VAL A 227 10.37 -9.05 -15.60
CA VAL A 227 10.34 -9.12 -17.05
C VAL A 227 11.71 -9.59 -17.51
N VAL A 228 11.74 -10.74 -18.19
CA VAL A 228 12.94 -11.33 -18.77
C VAL A 228 12.76 -11.35 -20.27
N MET A 229 13.58 -10.59 -20.97
CA MET A 229 13.59 -10.48 -22.42
C MET A 229 14.75 -11.29 -22.97
N THR A 230 14.46 -12.16 -23.93
CA THR A 230 15.43 -12.96 -24.67
C THR A 230 15.22 -12.75 -26.19
N PRO A 231 16.13 -13.22 -27.05
CA PRO A 231 15.91 -13.19 -28.50
C PRO A 231 14.64 -13.92 -28.95
N ASP A 232 14.20 -14.93 -28.17
CA ASP A 232 13.03 -15.75 -28.46
C ASP A 232 11.71 -15.13 -27.97
N GLY A 233 11.78 -14.04 -27.18
CA GLY A 233 10.61 -13.30 -26.72
C GLY A 233 10.69 -12.81 -25.28
N VAL A 234 9.53 -12.38 -24.77
CA VAL A 234 9.38 -11.81 -23.43
C VAL A 234 8.68 -12.79 -22.51
N LYS A 235 9.24 -13.01 -21.33
CA LYS A 235 8.59 -13.74 -20.23
C LYS A 235 8.37 -12.81 -19.05
N GLU A 236 7.16 -12.82 -18.52
CA GLU A 236 6.78 -12.06 -17.34
C GLU A 236 6.41 -13.00 -16.19
N LEU A 237 6.86 -12.67 -14.98
CA LEU A 237 6.46 -13.35 -13.76
C LEU A 237 6.00 -12.33 -12.73
N LYS A 238 4.74 -12.43 -12.30
CA LYS A 238 4.19 -11.56 -11.26
C LYS A 238 4.84 -11.88 -9.91
N LEU A 239 5.52 -10.90 -9.33
CA LEU A 239 6.16 -10.99 -8.03
C LEU A 239 5.24 -10.42 -6.92
N PRO A 240 5.05 -11.15 -5.82
CA PRO A 240 4.34 -10.65 -4.64
C PRO A 240 5.30 -9.82 -3.80
N ILE A 241 5.13 -8.50 -3.90
CA ILE A 241 5.91 -7.51 -3.16
C ILE A 241 5.15 -7.09 -1.91
N SER A 242 5.75 -7.34 -0.75
CA SER A 242 5.08 -7.20 0.55
C SER A 242 5.80 -6.19 1.44
N PRO A 243 5.06 -5.39 2.23
CA PRO A 243 5.68 -4.55 3.25
C PRO A 243 6.35 -5.41 4.31
N ARG A 244 7.47 -4.95 4.84
CA ARG A 244 7.93 -5.42 6.13
C ARG A 244 7.05 -4.77 7.20
N PRO A 245 6.50 -5.52 8.16
CA PRO A 245 5.88 -4.91 9.32
C PRO A 245 6.87 -3.91 9.92
N PRO A 246 6.42 -2.73 10.36
CA PRO A 246 7.32 -1.78 10.96
C PRO A 246 7.95 -2.47 12.17
N ARG A 247 9.28 -2.47 12.21
CA ARG A 247 9.99 -2.77 13.46
C ARG A 247 9.64 -1.62 14.38
N PHE A 248 8.56 -1.75 15.15
CA PHE A 248 8.32 -0.82 16.24
C PHE A 248 9.49 -1.03 17.19
N GLU A 249 10.49 -0.15 17.12
CA GLU A 249 11.36 0.04 18.27
C GLU A 249 10.43 0.24 19.45
N ARG A 250 10.54 -0.63 20.46
CA ARG A 250 9.98 -0.34 21.76
C ARG A 250 10.50 1.05 22.10
N ILE A 251 9.62 2.03 22.11
CA ILE A 251 9.93 3.33 22.66
C ILE A 251 10.25 3.02 24.12
N GLU A 252 11.54 2.89 24.45
CA GLU A 252 11.99 3.02 25.82
C GLU A 252 11.45 4.37 26.26
N ARG A 253 10.54 4.34 27.25
CA ARG A 253 10.11 5.55 27.92
C ARG A 253 11.37 6.18 28.49
N LYS A 254 11.97 7.13 27.76
CA LYS A 254 12.97 8.01 28.36
C LYS A 254 12.26 8.69 29.53
N PRO A 255 12.78 8.56 30.77
CA PRO A 255 12.29 9.37 31.87
C PRO A 255 12.34 10.83 31.41
N GLY A 256 11.23 11.55 31.59
CA GLY A 256 11.23 12.99 31.39
C GLY A 256 12.33 13.62 32.24
N PRO A 257 12.83 14.81 31.88
CA PRO A 257 13.78 15.51 32.72
C PRO A 257 13.19 15.63 34.14
N PRO A 258 14.02 15.53 35.21
CA PRO A 258 13.54 15.78 36.54
C PRO A 258 12.88 17.16 36.54
N LEU A 259 11.70 17.23 37.15
CA LEU A 259 11.11 18.50 37.50
C LEU A 259 11.83 18.94 38.77
N TRP A 260 12.69 19.95 38.61
CA TRP A 260 13.22 20.79 39.68
C TRP A 260 12.68 22.19 39.43
#